data_AF-A0A8J3VA52-F1
#
_entry.id   AF-A0A8J3VA52-F1
#
_cell.length_a   1.000
_cell.length_b   1.000
_cell.length_c   1.000
_cell.angle_alpha   90.00
_cell.angle_beta   90.00
_cell.angle_gamma   90.00
#
_symmetry.space_group_name_H-M   'P 1'
#
loop_
_entity.id
_entity.type
_entity.pdbx_description
1 polymer ?
#
loop_
_entity_poly.entity_id
_entity_poly.type
_entity_poly.pdbx_seq_one_letter_code
_entity_poly.pdbx_strand_id
1 'polypeptide(L)'
;MSLPLVEEGAKKSGVLWIGRRLAWHAWHDGAIYVVTGGGEQELPGLVESAEVEITLRSKDNGAELVRFPASVAIVDQAAEPDAVAALAKERLNAPDAAGLIGRWAARSTVVRLTPR
;
A
#
# COMPACT_ATOMS: atom_id res chain seq x y z
N MET A 1 -16.61 10.86 -0.05
CA MET A 1 -16.06 9.71 -0.80
C MET A 1 -16.81 8.45 -0.39
N SER A 2 -17.03 7.50 -1.30
CA SER A 2 -17.67 6.22 -0.96
C SER A 2 -16.59 5.14 -0.74
N LEU A 3 -16.58 4.49 0.43
CA LEU A 3 -15.64 3.40 0.73
C LEU A 3 -15.70 2.26 -0.31
N PRO A 4 -16.88 1.82 -0.80
CA PRO A 4 -16.99 0.89 -1.92
C PRO A 4 -16.25 1.31 -3.20
N LEU A 5 -16.24 2.61 -3.55
CA LEU A 5 -15.52 3.09 -4.74
C LEU A 5 -14.00 2.96 -4.55
N VAL A 6 -13.52 3.30 -3.35
CA VAL A 6 -12.10 3.19 -2.99
C VAL A 6 -11.64 1.74 -3.02
N GLU A 7 -12.42 0.86 -2.38
CA GLU A 7 -12.14 -0.56 -2.34
C GLU A 7 -12.06 -1.17 -3.75
N GLU A 8 -13.08 -0.94 -4.58
CA GLU A 8 -13.10 -1.43 -5.96
C GLU A 8 -11.94 -0.83 -6.78
N GLY A 9 -11.64 0.45 -6.58
CA GLY A 9 -10.53 1.14 -7.24
C GLY A 9 -9.17 0.54 -6.86
N ALA A 10 -8.91 0.36 -5.57
CA ALA A 10 -7.67 -0.19 -5.04
C ALA A 10 -7.46 -1.65 -5.52
N LYS A 11 -8.48 -2.49 -5.40
CA LYS A 11 -8.46 -3.90 -5.87
C LYS A 11 -8.15 -4.03 -7.37
N LYS A 12 -8.55 -3.06 -8.20
CA LYS A 12 -8.35 -3.12 -9.67
C LYS A 12 -7.04 -2.49 -10.13
N SER A 13 -6.63 -1.37 -9.52
CA SER A 13 -5.58 -0.50 -10.07
C SER A 13 -4.17 -1.07 -9.96
N GLY A 14 -3.87 -1.83 -8.89
CA GLY A 14 -2.55 -2.40 -8.58
C GLY A 14 -1.47 -1.38 -8.19
N VAL A 15 -1.62 -0.10 -8.57
CA VAL A 15 -0.79 1.03 -8.14
C VAL A 15 -1.66 2.25 -7.85
N LEU A 16 -1.14 3.15 -7.02
CA LEU A 16 -1.75 4.41 -6.61
C LEU A 16 -0.68 5.49 -6.47
N TRP A 17 -1.08 6.74 -6.27
CA TRP A 17 -0.16 7.81 -5.89
C TRP A 17 -0.33 8.20 -4.44
N ILE A 18 0.80 8.33 -3.73
CA ILE A 18 0.91 8.99 -2.43
C ILE A 18 1.57 10.34 -2.69
N GLY A 19 0.77 11.41 -2.69
CA GLY A 19 1.20 12.70 -3.25
C GLY A 19 1.70 12.54 -4.70
N ARG A 20 3.01 12.74 -4.91
CA ARG A 20 3.65 12.63 -6.25
C ARG A 20 4.31 11.27 -6.52
N ARG A 21 4.29 10.34 -5.57
CA ARG A 21 5.00 9.05 -5.67
C ARG A 21 4.03 7.95 -6.07
N LEU A 22 4.32 7.27 -7.18
CA LEU A 22 3.61 6.05 -7.56
C LEU A 22 4.05 4.89 -6.63
N ALA A 23 3.10 4.15 -6.08
CA ALA A 23 3.34 3.01 -5.21
C ALA A 23 2.50 1.82 -5.63
N TRP A 24 3.10 0.63 -5.65
CA TRP A 24 2.33 -0.61 -5.63
C TRP A 24 1.83 -0.87 -4.21
N HIS A 25 0.70 -1.57 -4.11
CA HIS A 25 -0.02 -1.75 -2.86
C HIS A 25 -0.85 -3.04 -2.88
N ALA A 26 -1.40 -3.41 -1.73
CA ALA A 26 -2.50 -4.36 -1.62
C ALA A 26 -3.69 -3.70 -0.93
N TRP A 27 -4.90 -4.12 -1.29
CA TRP A 27 -6.09 -3.88 -0.47
C TRP A 27 -6.32 -5.08 0.44
N HIS A 28 -6.50 -4.84 1.73
CA HIS A 28 -6.82 -5.88 2.71
C HIS A 28 -7.70 -5.29 3.81
N ASP A 29 -8.81 -5.95 4.12
CA ASP A 29 -9.70 -5.62 5.23
C ASP A 29 -9.98 -4.11 5.42
N GLY A 30 -10.49 -3.46 4.36
CA GLY A 30 -10.89 -2.05 4.43
C GLY A 30 -9.74 -1.02 4.33
N ALA A 31 -8.49 -1.46 4.15
CA ALA A 31 -7.34 -0.57 4.08
C ALA A 31 -6.39 -0.91 2.93
N ILE A 32 -5.56 0.07 2.60
CA ILE A 32 -4.46 -0.04 1.65
C ILE A 32 -3.19 -0.34 2.44
N TYR A 33 -2.39 -1.31 1.99
CA TYR A 33 -1.10 -1.63 2.57
C TYR A 33 -0.01 -1.35 1.56
N VAL A 34 1.07 -0.71 2.00
CA VAL A 34 2.29 -0.47 1.22
C VAL A 34 3.51 -0.87 2.04
N VAL A 35 4.63 -1.09 1.38
CA VAL A 35 5.93 -1.32 2.05
C VAL A 35 6.94 -0.29 1.55
N THR A 36 7.86 0.11 2.42
CA THR A 36 8.97 1.01 2.06
C THR A 36 10.28 0.63 2.77
N GLY A 37 11.41 1.02 2.18
CA GLY A 37 12.76 0.75 2.68
C GLY A 37 13.22 -0.71 2.47
N GLY A 38 14.47 -1.00 2.81
CA GLY A 38 15.02 -2.36 2.78
C GLY A 38 15.20 -2.97 1.39
N GLY A 39 15.24 -2.13 0.34
CA GLY A 39 15.26 -2.54 -1.07
C GLY A 39 13.87 -2.57 -1.73
N GLU A 40 12.84 -2.11 -1.02
CA GLU A 40 11.51 -1.85 -1.57
C GLU A 40 11.37 -0.43 -2.12
N GLN A 41 10.16 -0.08 -2.55
CA GLN A 41 9.85 1.27 -3.04
C GLN A 41 10.12 2.34 -1.96
N GLU A 42 10.68 3.48 -2.37
CA GLU A 42 11.00 4.60 -1.49
C GLU A 42 9.82 5.58 -1.39
N LEU A 43 9.26 5.70 -0.19
CA LEU A 43 8.09 6.54 0.13
C LEU A 43 8.47 7.57 1.21
N PRO A 44 9.30 8.57 0.89
CA PRO A 44 9.85 9.50 1.88
C PRO A 44 8.76 10.34 2.54
N GLY A 45 8.86 10.50 3.86
CA GLY A 45 7.89 11.25 4.65
C GLY A 45 6.62 10.46 5.02
N LEU A 46 6.44 9.24 4.49
CA LEU A 46 5.23 8.47 4.73
C LEU A 46 5.10 8.08 6.19
N VAL A 47 6.15 7.49 6.78
CA VAL A 47 6.11 6.94 8.15
C VAL A 47 6.06 8.03 9.22
N GLU A 48 6.46 9.25 8.87
CA GLU A 48 6.43 10.43 9.74
C GLU A 48 5.10 11.21 9.65
N SER A 49 4.28 10.93 8.63
CA SER A 49 3.01 11.62 8.41
C SER A 49 1.88 10.92 9.15
N ALA A 50 0.96 11.67 9.77
CA ALA A 50 -0.26 11.11 10.35
C ALA A 50 -1.34 10.81 9.29
N GLU A 51 -1.30 11.54 8.18
CA GLU A 51 -2.25 11.45 7.07
C GLU A 51 -1.54 11.79 5.75
N VAL A 52 -1.98 11.15 4.67
CA VAL A 52 -1.51 11.42 3.30
C VAL A 52 -2.67 11.50 2.32
N GLU A 53 -2.50 12.26 1.25
CA GLU A 53 -3.42 12.23 0.11
C GLU A 53 -3.08 11.07 -0.82
N ILE A 54 -4.10 10.25 -1.13
CA ILE A 54 -4.05 9.14 -2.07
C ILE A 54 -4.81 9.49 -3.32
N THR A 55 -4.24 9.20 -4.48
CA THR A 55 -4.94 9.24 -5.77
C THR A 55 -4.96 7.84 -6.39
N LEU A 56 -6.16 7.31 -6.62
CA LEU A 56 -6.38 6.08 -7.39
C LEU A 56 -6.64 6.43 -8.85
N ARG A 57 -6.17 5.57 -9.76
CA ARG A 57 -6.49 5.66 -11.18
C ARG A 57 -7.43 4.54 -11.61
N SER A 58 -8.21 4.80 -12.66
CA SER A 58 -8.89 3.76 -13.43
C SER A 58 -7.87 2.84 -14.09
N LYS A 59 -8.11 1.53 -14.01
CA LYS A 59 -7.28 0.53 -14.70
C LYS A 59 -7.43 0.62 -16.23
N ASP A 60 -8.62 0.99 -16.69
CA ASP A 60 -9.00 0.89 -18.11
C ASP A 60 -8.34 1.97 -18.97
N ASN A 61 -8.25 3.19 -18.46
CA ASN A 61 -7.75 4.35 -19.21
C ASN A 61 -6.68 5.16 -18.46
N GLY A 62 -6.33 4.78 -17.23
CA GLY A 62 -5.32 5.47 -16.44
C GLY A 62 -5.73 6.84 -15.89
N ALA A 63 -6.96 7.30 -16.14
CA ALA A 63 -7.46 8.57 -15.61
C ALA A 63 -7.61 8.52 -14.08
N GLU A 64 -7.56 9.68 -13.43
CA GLU A 64 -7.86 9.79 -12.01
C GLU A 64 -9.29 9.27 -11.73
N LEU A 65 -9.40 8.28 -10.85
CA LEU A 65 -10.67 7.68 -10.44
C LEU A 65 -11.22 8.38 -9.20
N VAL A 66 -10.37 8.53 -8.18
CA VAL A 66 -10.72 9.20 -6.92
C VAL A 66 -9.45 9.66 -6.21
N ARG A 67 -9.55 10.78 -5.50
CA ARG A 67 -8.53 11.33 -4.62
C ARG A 67 -9.10 11.53 -3.22
N PHE A 68 -8.35 11.13 -2.19
CA PHE A 68 -8.83 11.13 -0.81
C PHE A 68 -7.73 11.13 0.25
N PRO A 69 -7.99 11.66 1.45
CA PRO A 69 -7.09 11.52 2.60
C PRO A 69 -7.13 10.10 3.18
N ALA A 70 -5.99 9.61 3.66
CA ALA A 70 -5.87 8.36 4.37
C ALA A 70 -4.97 8.49 5.60
N SER A 71 -5.41 7.99 6.75
CA SER A 71 -4.56 7.94 7.95
C SER A 71 -3.47 6.90 7.80
N VAL A 72 -2.28 7.23 8.28
CA VAL A 72 -1.09 6.40 8.22
C VAL A 72 -0.89 5.68 9.55
N ALA A 73 -0.62 4.38 9.51
CA ALA A 73 -0.16 3.61 10.66
C ALA A 73 0.93 2.62 10.25
N ILE A 74 2.01 2.55 11.03
CA ILE A 74 3.00 1.48 10.89
C ILE A 74 2.39 0.18 11.38
N VAL A 75 2.54 -0.88 10.60
CA VAL A 75 2.01 -2.21 10.92
C VAL A 75 3.01 -2.97 11.78
N ASP A 76 2.53 -3.53 12.89
CA ASP A 76 3.22 -4.64 13.54
C ASP A 76 3.07 -5.88 12.67
N GLN A 77 4.11 -6.17 11.88
CA GLN A 77 4.09 -7.25 10.89
C GLN A 77 3.89 -8.63 11.50
N ALA A 78 4.28 -8.83 12.77
CA ALA A 78 4.09 -10.10 13.46
C ALA A 78 2.65 -10.26 13.95
N ALA A 79 2.00 -9.17 14.33
CA ALA A 79 0.61 -9.16 14.78
C ALA A 79 -0.42 -9.17 13.63
N GLU A 80 -0.04 -8.72 12.43
CA GLU A 80 -0.93 -8.66 11.24
C GLU A 80 -0.41 -9.51 10.06
N PRO A 81 -0.19 -10.84 10.24
CA PRO A 81 0.44 -11.68 9.22
C PRO A 81 -0.37 -11.79 7.92
N ASP A 82 -1.70 -11.74 7.98
CA ASP A 82 -2.56 -11.87 6.80
C ASP A 82 -2.47 -10.65 5.88
N ALA A 83 -2.40 -9.44 6.45
CA ALA A 83 -2.21 -8.21 5.69
C ALA A 83 -0.84 -8.18 5.01
N VAL A 84 0.21 -8.59 5.73
CA VAL A 84 1.57 -8.70 5.20
C VAL A 84 1.64 -9.74 4.08
N ALA A 85 0.99 -10.90 4.25
CA ALA A 85 0.90 -11.93 3.22
C ALA A 85 0.12 -11.47 1.99
N ALA A 86 -0.96 -10.70 2.17
CA ALA A 86 -1.71 -10.10 1.05
C ALA A 86 -0.82 -9.13 0.26
N LEU A 87 -0.06 -8.29 0.95
CA LEU A 87 0.89 -7.38 0.31
C LEU A 87 2.03 -8.12 -0.41
N ALA A 88 2.56 -9.18 0.19
CA ALA A 88 3.61 -10.01 -0.41
C ALA A 88 3.19 -10.63 -1.75
N LYS A 89 1.90 -11.02 -1.89
CA LYS A 89 1.37 -11.57 -3.15
C LYS A 89 1.38 -10.56 -4.31
N GLU A 90 1.26 -9.27 -4.02
CA GLU A 90 1.30 -8.20 -5.02
C GLU A 90 2.73 -7.87 -5.49
N ARG A 91 3.76 -8.38 -4.81
CA ARG A 91 5.17 -8.19 -5.21
C ARG A 91 5.59 -9.22 -6.26
N LEU A 92 5.13 -9.03 -7.49
CA LEU A 92 5.29 -9.99 -8.59
C LEU A 92 6.75 -10.22 -9.04
N ASN A 93 7.65 -9.26 -8.80
CA ASN A 93 9.06 -9.32 -9.23
C ASN A 93 10.04 -9.50 -8.04
N ALA A 94 9.60 -10.15 -6.95
CA ALA A 94 10.47 -10.44 -5.82
C ALA A 94 11.57 -11.45 -6.23
N PRO A 95 12.86 -11.15 -6.00
CA PRO A 95 13.95 -12.08 -6.35
C PRO A 95 13.90 -13.41 -5.59
N ASP A 96 13.36 -13.39 -4.37
CA ASP A 96 13.11 -14.57 -3.54
C ASP A 96 11.79 -14.36 -2.80
N ALA A 97 10.72 -14.96 -3.33
CA ALA A 97 9.38 -14.82 -2.77
C ALA A 97 9.24 -15.55 -1.41
N ALA A 98 9.95 -16.66 -1.20
CA ALA A 98 9.85 -17.45 0.02
C ALA A 98 10.39 -16.71 1.25
N GLY A 99 11.51 -15.99 1.10
CA GLY A 99 12.11 -15.18 2.17
C GLY A 99 11.60 -13.74 2.27
N LEU A 100 10.63 -13.33 1.44
CA LEU A 100 10.25 -11.91 1.30
C LEU A 100 9.75 -11.30 2.60
N ILE A 101 8.79 -11.94 3.27
CA ILE A 101 8.20 -11.43 4.52
C ILE A 101 9.26 -11.32 5.62
N GLY A 102 10.15 -12.31 5.74
CA GLY A 102 11.27 -12.26 6.70
C GLY A 102 12.22 -11.09 6.43
N ARG A 103 12.49 -10.77 5.15
CA ARG A 103 13.29 -9.58 4.80
C ARG A 103 12.57 -8.28 5.11
N TRP A 104 11.25 -8.21 4.91
CA TRP A 104 10.48 -7.03 5.28
C TRP A 104 10.49 -6.82 6.79
N ALA A 105 10.25 -7.86 7.58
CA ALA A 105 10.34 -7.78 9.04
C ALA A 105 11.72 -7.27 9.52
N ALA A 106 12.79 -7.63 8.81
CA ALA A 106 14.15 -7.24 9.18
C ALA A 106 14.59 -5.86 8.66
N ARG A 107 14.06 -5.40 7.51
CA ARG A 107 14.66 -4.27 6.78
C ARG A 107 13.67 -3.27 6.17
N SER A 108 12.37 -3.53 6.23
CA SER A 108 11.36 -2.68 5.61
C SER A 108 10.25 -2.34 6.60
N THR A 109 9.49 -1.30 6.27
CA THR A 109 8.32 -0.90 7.05
C THR A 109 7.06 -1.15 6.23
N VAL A 110 6.13 -1.94 6.76
CA VAL A 110 4.78 -2.08 6.21
C VAL A 110 3.90 -1.01 6.84
N VAL A 111 3.14 -0.32 6.01
CA VAL A 111 2.31 0.82 6.39
C VAL A 111 0.88 0.57 5.95
N ARG A 112 -0.06 0.74 6.87
CA ARG A 112 -1.50 0.75 6.64
C ARG A 112 -1.97 2.17 6.37
N LEU A 113 -2.76 2.32 5.31
CA LEU A 113 -3.39 3.56 4.86
C LEU A 113 -4.90 3.36 4.89
N THR A 114 -5.56 3.95 5.89
CA THR A 114 -7.01 3.81 6.08
C THR A 114 -7.74 5.02 5.48
N PRO A 115 -8.59 4.84 4.46
CA PRO A 115 -9.34 5.94 3.85
C PRO A 115 -10.20 6.70 4.87
N ARG A 116 -10.30 8.03 4.72
CA ARG A 116 -11.10 8.94 5.57
C ARG A 116 -12.35 9.47 4.86
#